data_AF-A0A2Z3UYS5-F1
#
_entry.id   AF-A0A2Z3UYS5-F1
#
_cell.length_a   1.000
_cell.length_b   1.000
_cell.length_c   1.000
_cell.angle_alpha   90.00
_cell.angle_beta   90.00
_cell.angle_gamma   90.00
#
_symmetry.space_group_name_H-M   'P 1'
#
loop_
_entity.id
_entity.type
_entity.pdbx_description
1 polymer ?
#
loop_
_entity_poly.entity_id
_entity_poly.type
_entity_poly.pdbx_seq_one_letter_code
_entity_poly.pdbx_strand_id
1 'polypeptide(L)' 'MTSMSEEPAIQRVEVGFVGAPPVRQVARASGVSDVQADGTVLSCCVCGGFQLFLEALRGHEVIPLRSHSFEETS' A
#
# COMPACT_ATOMS: atom_id res chain seq x y z
N MET A 1 -10.61 5.65 -29.26
CA MET A 1 -9.74 4.57 -29.75
C MET A 1 -9.07 3.96 -28.54
N THR A 2 -9.29 2.65 -28.38
CA THR A 2 -8.57 1.69 -27.52
C THR A 2 -8.01 2.20 -26.19
N SER A 3 -8.71 1.82 -25.12
CA SER A 3 -8.21 1.75 -23.74
C SER A 3 -6.76 1.29 -23.74
N MET A 4 -5.85 2.23 -23.43
CA MET A 4 -4.55 1.85 -22.92
C MET A 4 -4.87 1.14 -21.61
N SER A 5 -4.66 -0.17 -21.56
CA SER A 5 -4.62 -0.87 -20.29
C SER A 5 -3.35 -0.36 -19.62
N GLU A 6 -3.45 0.80 -18.99
CA GLU A 6 -2.48 1.27 -18.02
C GLU A 6 -2.44 0.17 -16.97
N GLU A 7 -1.45 -0.70 -17.06
CA GLU A 7 -1.15 -1.65 -16.00
C GLU A 7 -1.12 -0.82 -14.72
N PRO A 8 -1.98 -1.12 -13.74
CA PRO A 8 -2.18 -0.22 -12.62
C PRO A 8 -0.85 -0.05 -11.92
N ALA A 9 -0.32 1.19 -11.89
CA ALA A 9 0.98 1.48 -11.33
C ALA A 9 1.07 0.84 -9.94
N ILE A 10 1.97 -0.14 -9.81
CA ILE A 10 2.16 -0.88 -8.57
C ILE A 10 3.13 -0.08 -7.73
N GLN A 11 2.63 0.49 -6.64
CA GLN A 11 3.44 1.24 -5.70
C GLN A 11 3.71 0.40 -4.47
N ARG A 12 5.00 0.19 -4.18
CA ARG A 12 5.42 -0.47 -2.94
C ARG A 12 5.39 0.56 -1.82
N VAL A 13 4.66 0.22 -0.76
CA VAL A 13 4.45 1.07 0.41
C VAL A 13 4.98 0.38 1.63
N GLU A 14 5.75 1.11 2.41
CA GLU A 14 6.21 0.70 3.72
C GLU A 14 5.66 1.68 4.75
N VAL A 15 5.00 1.14 5.77
CA VAL A 15 4.37 1.91 6.84
C VAL A 15 4.79 1.31 8.17
N GLY A 16 5.47 2.10 9.00
CA GLY A 16 5.65 1.75 10.40
C GLY A 16 4.42 2.13 11.22
N PHE A 17 4.17 1.38 12.28
CA PHE A 17 3.07 1.59 13.22
C PHE A 17 3.62 1.75 14.63
N VAL A 18 2.94 2.53 15.46
CA VAL A 18 3.28 2.66 16.89
C VAL A 18 2.93 1.37 17.67
N GLY A 19 2.10 0.50 17.08
CA GLY A 19 1.69 -0.77 17.66
C GLY A 19 1.60 -1.89 16.60
N ALA A 20 0.80 -2.92 16.89
CA ALA A 20 0.63 -4.02 15.95
C ALA A 20 -0.02 -3.53 14.64
N PRO A 21 0.60 -3.80 13.47
CA PRO A 21 0.06 -3.35 12.20
C PRO A 21 -1.27 -4.08 11.88
N PRO A 22 -2.27 -3.39 11.30
CA PRO A 22 -3.56 -3.97 10.96
C PRO A 22 -3.50 -4.78 9.66
N VAL A 23 -2.65 -5.81 9.61
CA VAL A 23 -2.38 -6.67 8.44
C VAL A 23 -3.66 -7.17 7.78
N ARG A 24 -4.61 -7.67 8.59
CA ARG A 24 -5.88 -8.21 8.07
C ARG A 24 -6.78 -7.14 7.47
N GLN A 25 -6.74 -5.91 7.96
CA GLN A 25 -7.53 -4.80 7.43
C GLN A 25 -6.94 -4.32 6.11
N VAL A 26 -5.61 -4.19 6.06
CA VAL A 26 -4.88 -3.80 4.84
C VAL A 26 -5.03 -4.86 3.74
N ALA A 27 -4.92 -6.15 4.07
CA ALA A 27 -5.11 -7.24 3.11
C ALA A 27 -6.55 -7.36 2.55
N ARG A 28 -7.53 -6.70 3.18
CA ARG A 28 -8.92 -6.62 2.70
C ARG A 28 -9.19 -5.39 1.85
N ALA A 29 -8.27 -4.42 1.82
CA ALA A 29 -8.43 -3.24 1.00
C ALA A 29 -8.31 -3.61 -0.48
N SER A 30 -9.24 -3.11 -1.30
CA SER A 30 -9.19 -3.36 -2.73
C SER A 30 -8.01 -2.63 -3.35
N GLY A 31 -7.28 -3.33 -4.23
CA GLY A 31 -6.05 -2.82 -4.84
C GLY A 31 -4.81 -2.99 -3.97
N VAL A 32 -4.90 -3.67 -2.83
CA VAL A 32 -3.72 -4.00 -1.99
C VAL A 32 -3.37 -5.48 -2.14
N SER A 33 -2.07 -5.76 -2.26
CA SER A 33 -1.52 -7.11 -2.42
C SER A 33 -0.14 -7.21 -1.78
N ASP A 34 0.40 -8.43 -1.67
CA ASP A 34 1.73 -8.68 -1.07
C ASP A 34 1.90 -8.08 0.34
N VAL A 35 0.87 -8.18 1.19
CA VAL A 35 0.87 -7.60 2.53
C VAL A 35 1.73 -8.47 3.46
N GLN A 36 2.82 -7.90 3.94
CA GLN A 36 3.74 -8.52 4.89
C GLN A 36 3.92 -7.59 6.08
N ALA A 37 4.09 -8.16 7.27
CA ALA A 37 4.42 -7.40 8.46
C ALA A 37 5.66 -7.97 9.13
N ASP A 38 6.62 -7.08 9.40
CA ASP A 38 7.83 -7.34 10.15
C ASP A 38 7.79 -6.50 11.43
N GLY A 39 7.41 -7.14 12.53
CA GLY A 39 7.21 -6.46 13.82
C GLY A 39 6.14 -5.36 13.74
N THR A 40 6.58 -4.10 13.77
CA THR A 40 5.73 -2.91 13.69
C THR A 40 5.71 -2.26 12.30
N VAL A 41 6.41 -2.83 11.33
CA VAL A 41 6.45 -2.34 9.94
C VAL A 41 5.57 -3.22 9.06
N LEU A 42 4.75 -2.60 8.22
CA LEU A 42 3.96 -3.28 7.19
C LEU A 42 4.48 -2.86 5.81
N SER A 43 4.70 -3.84 4.95
CA SER A 43 5.04 -3.65 3.55
C SER A 43 3.90 -4.20 2.69
N CYS A 44 3.47 -3.45 1.68
CA CYS A 44 2.45 -3.92 0.73
C CYS A 44 2.59 -3.25 -0.64
N CYS A 45 2.02 -3.89 -1.64
CA CYS A 45 1.85 -3.35 -2.98
C CYS A 45 0.44 -2.75 -3.11
N VAL A 46 0.37 -1.49 -3.54
CA VAL A 46 -0.89 -0.81 -3.86
C VAL A 46 -0.95 -0.60 -5.36
N CYS A 47 -1.98 -1.13 -6.01
CA CYS A 47 -2.21 -1.00 -7.44
C CYS A 47 -3.33 0.01 -7.68
N GLY A 48 -3.05 1.04 -8.48
CA GLY A 48 -4.01 2.10 -8.81
C GLY A 48 -3.98 3.27 -7.83
N GLY A 49 -4.76 3.22 -6.74
CA GLY A 49 -4.95 4.37 -5.85
C GLY A 49 -4.82 4.09 -4.36
N PHE A 50 -4.32 5.07 -3.60
CA PHE A 50 -4.06 4.95 -2.15
C PHE A 50 -5.28 5.15 -1.25
N GLN A 51 -6.42 5.59 -1.79
CA GLN A 51 -7.57 5.98 -0.96
C GLN A 51 -8.04 4.85 -0.04
N LEU A 52 -8.29 3.67 -0.63
CA LEU A 52 -8.75 2.48 0.10
C LEU A 52 -7.69 1.96 1.08
N PHE A 53 -6.42 2.11 0.72
CA PHE A 53 -5.30 1.82 1.60
C PHE A 53 -5.31 2.74 2.83
N LEU A 54 -5.45 4.06 2.64
CA LEU A 54 -5.54 5.02 3.75
C LEU A 54 -6.78 4.79 4.62
N GLU A 55 -7.91 4.39 4.03
CA GLU A 55 -9.10 3.98 4.79
C GLU A 55 -8.85 2.75 5.65
N ALA A 56 -8.06 1.79 5.17
CA ALA A 56 -7.64 0.62 5.95
C ALA A 56 -6.67 0.99 7.09
N LEU A 57 -5.94 2.10 6.97
CA LEU A 57 -5.07 2.63 8.03
C LEU A 57 -5.82 3.51 9.03
N ARG A 58 -7.07 3.90 8.74
CA ARG A 58 -7.83 4.83 9.57
C ARG A 58 -7.94 4.31 11.00
N GLY A 59 -7.63 5.18 11.96
CA GLY A 59 -7.64 4.85 13.39
C GLY A 59 -6.34 4.22 13.91
N HIS A 60 -5.33 4.02 13.06
CA HIS A 60 -4.01 3.56 13.47
C HIS A 60 -2.99 4.69 13.31
N GLU A 61 -2.10 4.84 14.30
CA GLU A 61 -1.01 5.80 14.25
C GLU A 61 0.16 5.21 13.45
N VAL A 62 0.56 5.92 12.38
CA VAL A 62 1.57 5.50 11.41
C VAL A 62 2.80 6.40 11.44
N ILE A 63 4.00 5.81 11.38
CA ILE A 63 5.30 6.51 11.43
C ILE A 63 6.32 5.83 10.51
N PRO A 64 7.11 6.59 9.75
CA PRO A 64 6.69 7.34 8.58
C PRO A 64 6.30 6.42 7.40
N LEU A 65 5.38 6.88 6.55
CA LEU A 65 4.99 6.22 5.31
C LEU A 65 6.03 6.51 4.21
N ARG A 66 6.67 5.49 3.66
CA ARG A 66 7.56 5.59 2.49
C ARG A 66 6.89 4.91 1.30
N SER A 67 6.68 5.68 0.23
CA SER A 67 6.20 5.16 -1.05
C SER A 67 7.33 5.18 -2.06
N HIS A 68 7.68 4.01 -2.60
CA HIS A 68 8.59 3.90 -3.73
C HIS A 68 7.76 3.83 -5.01
N SER A 69 7.76 4.88 -5.82
CA SER A 69 7.27 4.83 -7.20
C SER A 69 8.28 4.05 -8.04
N PHE A 70 7.82 3.00 -8.71
CA PHE A 70 8.58 2.43 -9.82
C PHE A 70 8.35 3.35 -11.03
N GLU A 71 9.27 4.28 -11.27
CA GLU A 71 9.36 4.97 -12.56
C GLU A 71 10.22 4.11 -13.49
N GLU A 72 9.59 3.52 -14.50
CA GLU A 72 10.28 2.82 -15.57
C GLU A 72 10.84 3.89 -16.53
N THR A 73 12.13 4.20 -16.40
CA THR A 73 12.86 5.05 -17.36
C THR A 73 12.97 4.32 -18.70
N SER A 74 12.14 4.72 -19.67
CA SER A 74 12.36 4.46 -21.11
C SER A 74 13.23 5.53 -21.74
#